data_AF-A0A2G9NK98-F1
#
_entry.id   AF-A0A2G9NK98-F1
#
_cell.length_a   1.000
_cell.length_b   1.000
_cell.length_c   1.000
_cell.angle_alpha   90.00
_cell.angle_beta   90.00
_cell.angle_gamma   90.00
#
_symmetry.space_group_name_H-M   'P 1'
#
loop_
_entity.id
_entity.type
_entity.pdbx_description
1 polymer ?
#
loop_
_entity_poly.entity_id
_entity_poly.type
_entity_poly.pdbx_seq_one_letter_code
_entity_poly.pdbx_strand_id
1 'polypeptide(L)' 'MAIDTDMGIAVEIGYHIDNPCGCEVNGEWENIRPFYMRIAQETIPNLTNPFAIDFLEAKLREYST' A
#
# COMPACT_ATOMS: atom_id res chain seq x y z
N MET A 1 5.82 20.41 1.14
CA MET A 1 5.40 19.47 2.19
C MET A 1 3.93 19.22 1.91
N ALA A 2 3.60 18.12 1.22
CA ALA A 2 2.20 17.80 0.99
C ALA A 2 1.58 17.51 2.36
N ILE A 3 0.42 18.10 2.64
CA ILE A 3 -0.42 17.62 3.74
C ILE A 3 -0.95 16.29 3.21
N ASP A 4 -0.38 15.19 3.67
CA ASP A 4 -0.80 13.87 3.21
C ASP A 4 -2.19 13.60 3.77
N THR A 5 -3.20 13.94 2.97
CA THR A 5 -4.58 13.54 3.25
C THR A 5 -4.64 12.02 3.25
N ASP A 6 -5.53 11.44 4.05
CA ASP A 6 -5.74 9.97 4.08
C ASP A 6 -5.85 9.35 2.68
N MET A 7 -6.51 10.06 1.75
CA MET A 7 -6.60 9.63 0.35
C MET A 7 -5.27 9.69 -0.39
N GLY A 8 -4.43 10.71 -0.14
CA GLY A 8 -3.08 10.79 -0.70
C GLY A 8 -2.22 9.60 -0.27
N ILE A 9 -2.24 9.31 1.04
CA ILE A 9 -1.56 8.14 1.62
C ILE A 9 -2.07 6.85 0.98
N ALA A 10 -3.39 6.68 0.92
CA ALA A 10 -4.01 5.49 0.35
C ALA A 10 -3.65 5.28 -1.14
N VAL A 11 -3.69 6.35 -1.95
CA VAL A 11 -3.34 6.30 -3.37
C VAL A 11 -1.87 5.97 -3.58
N GLU A 12 -0.96 6.53 -2.78
CA GLU A 12 0.47 6.24 -2.89
C GLU A 12 0.78 4.77 -2.57
N ILE A 13 0.22 4.25 -1.47
CA ILE A 13 0.38 2.84 -1.10
C ILE A 13 -0.25 1.94 -2.17
N GLY A 14 -1.47 2.25 -2.62
CA GLY A 14 -2.17 1.45 -3.65
C GLY A 14 -1.42 1.42 -4.98
N TYR A 15 -0.82 2.54 -5.40
CA TYR A 15 0.00 2.61 -6.61
C TYR A 15 1.16 1.61 -6.56
N HIS A 16 1.83 1.49 -5.41
CA HIS A 16 2.93 0.53 -5.22
C HIS A 16 2.47 -0.92 -5.11
N ILE A 17 1.25 -1.18 -4.63
CA ILE A 17 0.64 -2.52 -4.65
C ILE A 17 0.33 -2.95 -6.09
N ASP A 18 -0.27 -2.05 -6.87
CA ASP A 18 -0.64 -2.30 -8.28
C ASP A 18 0.59 -2.44 -9.18
N ASN A 19 1.59 -1.60 -8.96
CA ASN A 19 2.81 -1.53 -9.76
C ASN A 19 4.03 -1.83 -8.89
N PRO A 20 4.19 -3.07 -8.41
CA PRO A 20 5.29 -3.37 -7.53
C PRO A 20 6.60 -3.28 -8.30
N CYS A 21 7.52 -2.48 -7.78
CA CYS A 21 8.92 -2.63 -8.13
C CYS A 21 9.49 -3.88 -7.46
N GLY A 22 10.71 -4.23 -7.84
CA GLY A 22 11.52 -5.10 -7.02
C GLY A 22 12.70 -4.35 -6.43
N CYS A 23 13.33 -4.95 -5.44
CA CYS A 23 14.61 -4.51 -4.93
C CYS A 23 15.52 -5.71 -4.72
N GLU A 24 16.83 -5.45 -4.73
CA GLU A 24 17.81 -6.48 -4.43
C GLU A 24 17.98 -6.62 -2.92
N VAL A 25 17.75 -7.84 -2.41
CA VAL A 25 17.93 -8.21 -1.01
C VAL A 25 18.81 -9.46 -0.99
N ASN A 26 19.97 -9.38 -0.32
CA ASN A 26 20.93 -10.49 -0.24
C ASN A 26 21.37 -11.08 -1.59
N GLY A 27 21.39 -10.28 -2.66
CA GLY A 27 21.76 -10.73 -4.01
C GLY A 27 20.61 -11.36 -4.81
N GLU A 28 19.40 -11.42 -4.25
CA GLU A 28 18.18 -11.86 -4.94
C GLU A 28 17.25 -10.68 -5.19
N TRP A 29 16.58 -10.66 -6.35
CA TRP A 29 15.60 -9.63 -6.68
C TRP A 29 14.23 -10.01 -6.12
N GLU A 30 13.78 -9.31 -5.09
CA GLU A 30 12.51 -9.56 -4.43
C GLU A 30 11.42 -8.60 -4.91
N ASN A 31 10.19 -9.11 -5.08
CA ASN A 31 9.01 -8.29 -5.34
C ASN A 31 8.57 -7.61 -4.05
N ILE A 32 8.47 -6.27 -4.04
CA ILE A 32 8.15 -5.53 -2.81
C ILE A 32 6.65 -5.30 -2.59
N ARG A 33 5.76 -5.90 -3.40
CA ARG A 33 4.31 -5.90 -3.13
C ARG A 33 3.98 -6.33 -1.70
N PRO A 34 4.54 -7.43 -1.14
CA PRO A 34 4.23 -7.86 0.23
C PRO A 34 4.59 -6.82 1.27
N PHE A 35 5.67 -6.04 1.02
CA PHE A 35 6.03 -4.91 1.87
C PHE A 35 4.91 -3.86 1.89
N TYR A 36 4.44 -3.41 0.72
CA TYR A 36 3.38 -2.40 0.65
C TYR A 36 2.01 -2.92 1.11
N MET A 37 1.71 -4.21 0.94
CA MET A 37 0.52 -4.82 1.52
C MET A 37 0.55 -4.76 3.05
N ARG A 38 1.70 -5.04 3.67
CA ARG A 38 1.86 -4.87 5.12
C ARG A 38 1.71 -3.41 5.54
N ILE A 39 2.33 -2.48 4.81
CA ILE A 39 2.19 -1.04 5.09
C ILE A 39 0.73 -0.61 5.01
N ALA A 40 -0.04 -1.08 4.02
CA ALA A 40 -1.48 -0.80 3.93
C ALA A 40 -2.24 -1.30 5.17
N GLN A 41 -1.99 -2.54 5.61
CA GLN A 41 -2.61 -3.13 6.81
C GLN A 41 -2.29 -2.33 8.08
N GLU A 42 -1.04 -1.87 8.23
CA GLU A 42 -0.60 -1.05 9.37
C GLU A 42 -1.14 0.39 9.30
N THR A 43 -1.43 0.90 8.10
CA THR A 43 -1.90 2.27 7.87
C THR A 43 -3.40 2.41 8.11
N ILE A 44 -4.22 1.45 7.67
CA ILE A 44 -5.69 1.49 7.76
C ILE A 44 -6.22 1.94 9.14
N PRO A 45 -5.73 1.43 10.29
CA PRO A 45 -6.22 1.83 11.61
C PRO A 45 -6.00 3.31 11.95
N ASN A 46 -5.10 3.99 11.25
CA ASN A 46 -4.75 5.40 11.49
C ASN A 46 -5.46 6.37 10.54
N LEU A 47 -6.18 5.85 9.53
CA LEU A 47 -6.94 6.69 8.60
C LEU A 47 -8.29 7.07 9.22
N THR A 48 -8.73 8.29 8.93
CA THR A 48 -10.03 8.83 9.36
C THR A 48 -11.05 8.90 8.23
N ASN A 49 -10.58 8.95 6.98
CA ASN A 49 -11.41 9.00 5.79
C ASN A 49 -11.89 7.59 5.39
N PRO A 50 -13.21 7.31 5.41
CA PRO A 50 -13.74 6.00 5.06
C PRO A 50 -13.43 5.60 3.62
N PHE A 51 -13.34 6.54 2.68
CA PHE A 51 -12.99 6.23 1.28
C PHE A 51 -11.53 5.78 1.13
N ALA A 52 -10.64 6.28 1.97
CA ALA A 52 -9.23 5.89 1.96
C ALA A 52 -9.05 4.48 2.52
N ILE A 53 -9.79 4.17 3.58
CA ILE A 53 -9.87 2.83 4.17
C ILE A 53 -10.41 1.84 3.13
N ASP A 54 -11.59 2.12 2.56
CA ASP A 54 -12.25 1.27 1.57
C ASP A 54 -11.34 1.00 0.36
N PHE A 55 -10.63 2.02 -0.10
CA PHE A 55 -9.68 1.91 -1.20
C PHE A 55 -8.54 0.92 -0.89
N LEU A 56 -7.85 1.08 0.26
CA LEU A 56 -6.76 0.19 0.64
C LEU A 56 -7.24 -1.23 0.90
N GLU A 57 -8.40 -1.41 1.53
CA GLU A 57 -8.97 -2.74 1.71
C GLU A 57 -9.32 -3.42 0.39
N ALA A 58 -9.81 -2.67 -0.61
CA ALA A 58 -10.04 -3.20 -1.95
C ALA A 58 -8.74 -3.69 -2.57
N LYS A 59 -7.65 -2.92 -2.46
CA LYS A 59 -6.32 -3.31 -2.94
C LYS A 59 -5.79 -4.55 -2.23
N LEU A 60 -5.94 -4.64 -0.91
CA LEU A 60 -5.56 -5.86 -0.18
C LEU A 60 -6.34 -7.08 -0.67
N ARG A 61 -7.67 -6.97 -0.85
CA ARG A 61 -8.49 -8.08 -1.37
C ARG A 61 -8.08 -8.50 -2.78
N GLU A 62 -7.76 -7.56 -3.66
CA GLU A 62 -7.36 -7.83 -5.05
C GLU A 62 -6.12 -8.73 -5.16
N TYR A 63 -5.16 -8.56 -4.24
CA TYR A 63 -3.87 -9.26 -4.29
C TYR A 63 -3.67 -10.30 -3.17
N SER A 64 -4.74 -10.69 -2.45
CA SER A 64 -4.69 -11.74 -1.41
C SER A 64 -4.94 -13.16 -1.95
N THR A 65 -4.96 -13.33 -3.27
CA THR A 65 -5.23 -14.59 -3.99
C THR A 65 -4.00 -15.06 -4.75
#